data_AF-A0A4S8MKJ9-F1
#
_entry.id   AF-A0A4S8MKJ9-F1
#
_cell.length_a   1.000
_cell.length_b   1.000
_cell.length_c   1.000
_cell.angle_alpha   90.00
_cell.angle_beta   90.00
_cell.angle_gamma   90.00
#
_symmetry.space_group_name_H-M   'P 1'
#
loop_
_entity.id
_entity.type
_entity.pdbx_description
1 polymer ?
#
loop_
_entity_poly.entity_id
_entity_poly.type
_entity_poly.pdbx_seq_one_letter_code
_entity_poly.pdbx_strand_id
1 'polypeptide(L)'
;MSFTSLVLNPALFQDLSILLECNSERVVVSTSDDDQVVEYAILLSSHQTDSEAQIIPISTFAKNASCEIRDTRIVRQILDTSEPLSYFLDIDTFWTPGVMELLQFLDRPTAKDVYRRKCMRCIRGLERKYHVLPPSLFLKHVVRDGSDALSGGGFADIWKGRFCNKTVCIKVPRMFTASDQKTKDVTAFAFRHEALLWRQLNHPNVLPFLGVNVNLFTPARLCLISPWMENGNIIQYLTNHPGHDLLCTISEIAAGLNYLHNLSPPIVHGDIRGVSISGLTGNSQVN
;
A
#
# COMPACT_ATOMS: atom_id res chain seq x y z
N MET A 1 -26.88 -7.14 -17.59
CA MET A 1 -27.49 -6.85 -16.27
C MET A 1 -27.02 -5.46 -15.86
N SER A 2 -27.91 -4.51 -15.54
CA SER A 2 -27.46 -3.17 -15.16
C SER A 2 -26.85 -3.22 -13.75
N PHE A 3 -25.68 -2.62 -13.57
CA PHE A 3 -24.96 -2.50 -12.30
C PHE A 3 -25.78 -1.87 -11.15
N THR A 4 -26.94 -1.30 -11.46
CA THR A 4 -27.82 -0.58 -10.54
C THR A 4 -28.61 -1.46 -9.56
N SER A 5 -28.68 -2.78 -9.74
CA SER A 5 -29.43 -3.69 -8.84
C SER A 5 -28.57 -4.44 -7.80
N LEU A 6 -27.27 -4.13 -7.68
CA LEU A 6 -26.31 -4.82 -6.81
C LEU A 6 -25.87 -3.97 -5.61
N VAL A 7 -26.80 -3.23 -5.01
CA VAL A 7 -26.56 -2.53 -3.74
C VAL A 7 -27.09 -3.40 -2.60
N LEU A 8 -26.33 -3.46 -1.50
CA LEU A 8 -26.68 -3.95 -0.15
C LEU A 8 -25.98 -5.24 0.32
N ASN A 9 -24.65 -5.35 0.20
CA ASN A 9 -23.81 -6.00 1.23
C ASN A 9 -22.31 -5.78 0.91
N PRO A 10 -21.47 -5.27 1.82
CA PRO A 10 -20.01 -5.31 1.66
C PRO A 10 -19.47 -6.72 1.33
N ALA A 11 -20.11 -7.78 1.82
CA ALA A 11 -19.77 -9.17 1.51
C ALA A 11 -20.02 -9.55 0.04
N LEU A 12 -21.09 -9.02 -0.60
CA LEU A 12 -21.40 -9.28 -2.01
C LEU A 12 -20.42 -8.57 -2.97
N PHE A 13 -19.72 -7.53 -2.50
CA PHE A 13 -18.66 -6.89 -3.29
C PHE A 13 -17.41 -7.75 -3.41
N GLN A 14 -17.14 -8.60 -2.41
CA GLN A 14 -16.06 -9.59 -2.52
C GLN A 14 -16.35 -10.54 -3.69
N ASP A 15 -17.60 -10.98 -3.84
CA ASP A 15 -18.02 -11.84 -4.96
C ASP A 15 -17.90 -11.13 -6.32
N LEU A 16 -18.26 -9.83 -6.39
CA LEU A 16 -18.06 -9.03 -7.60
C LEU A 16 -16.58 -8.85 -7.96
N SER A 17 -15.70 -8.65 -6.96
CA SER A 17 -14.26 -8.52 -7.20
C SER A 17 -13.67 -9.80 -7.80
N ILE A 18 -14.11 -10.96 -7.31
CA ILE A 18 -13.71 -12.29 -7.83
C ILE A 18 -14.18 -12.48 -9.26
N LEU A 19 -15.44 -12.11 -9.58
CA LEU A 19 -16.00 -12.25 -10.92
C LEU A 19 -15.30 -11.34 -11.96
N LEU A 20 -14.94 -10.13 -11.57
CA LEU A 20 -14.32 -9.16 -12.47
C LEU A 20 -12.83 -9.44 -12.68
N GLU A 21 -12.13 -9.99 -11.68
CA GLU A 21 -10.74 -10.45 -11.80
C GLU A 21 -10.56 -11.45 -12.95
N CYS A 22 -11.56 -12.30 -13.23
CA CYS A 22 -11.55 -13.22 -14.36
C CYS A 22 -11.54 -12.53 -15.74
N ASN A 23 -11.95 -11.25 -15.83
CA ASN A 23 -12.09 -10.50 -17.08
C ASN A 23 -10.98 -9.46 -17.30
N SER A 24 -9.87 -9.54 -16.57
CA SER A 24 -8.81 -8.49 -16.54
C SER A 24 -9.29 -7.14 -15.99
N GLU A 25 -10.40 -7.13 -15.26
CA GLU A 25 -10.90 -5.98 -14.53
C GLU A 25 -10.72 -6.21 -13.03
N ARG A 26 -10.57 -5.14 -12.26
CA ARG A 26 -10.46 -5.23 -10.80
C ARG A 26 -11.32 -4.14 -10.17
N VAL A 27 -11.95 -4.45 -9.05
CA VAL A 27 -12.71 -3.47 -8.28
C VAL A 27 -12.04 -3.21 -6.95
N VAL A 28 -11.90 -1.93 -6.63
CA VAL A 28 -11.50 -1.43 -5.31
C VAL A 28 -12.71 -0.74 -4.70
N VAL A 29 -12.98 -0.94 -3.42
CA VAL A 29 -14.13 -0.32 -2.74
C VAL A 29 -13.67 0.57 -1.62
N SER A 30 -14.40 1.66 -1.42
CA SER A 30 -14.32 2.50 -0.22
C SER A 30 -15.57 2.28 0.61
N THR A 31 -15.39 2.14 1.92
CA THR A 31 -16.44 1.86 2.89
C THR A 31 -16.53 2.96 3.94
N SER A 32 -17.67 3.05 4.62
CA SER A 32 -17.84 3.85 5.84
C SER A 32 -16.88 3.38 6.94
N ASP A 33 -16.66 4.20 7.97
CA ASP A 33 -15.76 3.89 9.10
C ASP A 33 -16.03 2.52 9.74
N ASP A 34 -17.30 2.11 9.88
CA ASP A 34 -17.70 0.83 10.46
C ASP A 34 -17.73 -0.35 9.47
N ASP A 35 -17.21 -0.13 8.26
CA ASP A 35 -17.22 -1.09 7.13
C ASP A 35 -18.63 -1.57 6.70
N GLN A 36 -19.71 -0.96 7.20
CA GLN A 36 -21.09 -1.39 6.95
C GLN A 36 -21.64 -0.94 5.60
N VAL A 37 -21.21 0.22 5.12
CA VAL A 37 -21.73 0.83 3.89
C VAL A 37 -20.60 0.96 2.88
N VAL A 38 -20.85 0.55 1.63
CA VAL A 38 -19.95 0.86 0.51
C VAL A 38 -20.33 2.22 -0.05
N GLU A 39 -19.42 3.18 0.09
CA GLU A 39 -19.62 4.57 -0.34
C GLU A 39 -19.47 4.70 -1.86
N TYR A 40 -18.37 4.18 -2.40
CA TYR A 40 -18.09 4.14 -3.82
C TYR A 40 -17.18 2.96 -4.18
N ALA A 41 -17.22 2.56 -5.44
CA ALA A 41 -16.32 1.58 -6.03
C ALA A 41 -15.43 2.25 -7.08
N ILE A 42 -14.29 1.63 -7.36
CA ILE A 42 -13.35 2.06 -8.37
C ILE A 42 -13.14 0.87 -9.28
N LEU A 43 -13.64 0.98 -10.50
CA LEU A 43 -13.44 -0.03 -11.54
C LEU A 43 -12.10 0.24 -12.21
N LEU A 44 -11.23 -0.75 -12.22
CA LEU A 44 -9.92 -0.73 -12.84
C LEU A 44 -9.97 -1.67 -14.04
N SER A 45 -9.92 -1.14 -15.26
CA SER A 45 -9.92 -1.94 -16.49
C SER A 45 -8.53 -1.84 -17.13
N SER A 46 -7.88 -2.99 -17.35
CA SER A 46 -6.56 -3.04 -17.97
C SER A 46 -6.64 -3.80 -19.28
N HIS A 47 -6.66 -3.06 -20.39
CA HIS A 47 -6.54 -3.62 -21.74
C HIS A 47 -5.14 -3.36 -22.31
N GLN A 48 -4.74 -4.16 -23.31
CA GLN A 48 -3.38 -4.15 -23.88
C GLN A 48 -2.91 -2.77 -24.37
N THR A 49 -3.83 -1.86 -24.72
CA THR A 49 -3.51 -0.55 -25.30
C THR A 49 -4.04 0.64 -24.48
N ASP A 50 -4.98 0.42 -23.57
CA ASP A 50 -5.54 1.48 -22.73
C ASP A 50 -5.94 0.92 -21.37
N SER A 51 -5.43 1.53 -20.32
CA SER A 51 -5.78 1.20 -18.94
C SER A 51 -6.53 2.39 -18.36
N GLU A 52 -7.75 2.15 -17.92
CA GLU A 52 -8.64 3.17 -17.37
C GLU A 52 -9.08 2.78 -15.96
N ALA A 53 -9.33 3.80 -15.14
CA ALA A 53 -9.98 3.61 -13.87
C ALA A 53 -11.06 4.67 -13.65
N GLN A 54 -12.17 4.28 -13.02
CA GLN A 54 -13.32 5.14 -12.80
C GLN A 54 -13.92 4.95 -11.41
N ILE A 55 -14.23 6.05 -10.73
CA ILE A 55 -14.99 6.11 -9.48
C ILE A 55 -16.49 6.06 -9.78
N ILE A 56 -17.17 5.11 -9.14
CA ILE A 56 -18.60 4.84 -9.26
C ILE A 56 -19.23 5.06 -7.88
N PRO A 57 -19.98 6.16 -7.66
CA PRO A 57 -20.71 6.40 -6.42
C PRO A 57 -21.80 5.34 -6.19
N ILE A 58 -21.87 4.78 -4.98
CA ILE A 58 -22.80 3.70 -4.63
C ILE A 58 -23.82 4.15 -3.60
N SER A 59 -23.38 4.72 -2.48
CA SER A 59 -24.29 5.17 -1.41
C SER A 59 -25.14 6.36 -1.85
N THR A 60 -26.27 6.58 -1.18
CA THR A 60 -27.12 7.76 -1.42
C THR A 60 -26.35 9.05 -1.17
N PHE A 61 -25.50 9.06 -0.14
CA PHE A 61 -24.63 10.20 0.16
C PHE A 61 -23.66 10.48 -1.00
N ALA A 62 -22.90 9.47 -1.42
CA ALA A 62 -21.91 9.61 -2.50
C ALA A 62 -22.54 10.01 -3.85
N LYS A 63 -23.75 9.54 -4.14
CA LYS A 63 -24.50 9.92 -5.35
C LYS A 63 -24.90 11.40 -5.37
N ASN A 64 -25.16 11.97 -4.20
CA ASN A 64 -25.54 13.38 -4.06
C ASN A 64 -24.32 14.31 -3.92
N ALA A 65 -23.15 13.77 -3.54
CA ALA A 65 -21.91 14.53 -3.45
C ALA A 65 -21.35 14.86 -4.85
N SER A 66 -20.85 16.09 -5.03
CA SER A 66 -20.16 16.48 -6.26
C SER A 66 -18.79 15.83 -6.32
N CYS A 67 -18.53 15.03 -7.35
CA CYS A 67 -17.21 14.50 -7.68
C CYS A 67 -16.78 15.05 -9.03
N GLU A 68 -15.79 15.93 -9.05
CA GLU A 68 -15.24 16.48 -10.31
C GLU A 68 -14.27 15.47 -10.96
N ILE A 69 -13.46 14.80 -10.17
CA ILE A 69 -12.42 13.87 -10.65
C ILE A 69 -12.93 12.44 -10.56
N ARG A 70 -13.56 11.97 -11.63
CA ARG A 70 -14.22 10.64 -11.66
C ARG A 70 -13.43 9.55 -12.36
N ASP A 71 -12.44 9.88 -13.18
CA ASP A 71 -11.70 8.89 -13.96
C ASP A 71 -10.27 9.32 -14.28
N THR A 72 -9.49 8.39 -14.81
CA THR A 72 -8.09 8.60 -15.19
C THR A 72 -7.89 9.61 -16.31
N ARG A 73 -8.89 9.89 -17.15
CA ARG A 73 -8.77 10.88 -18.25
C ARG A 73 -8.74 12.29 -17.67
N ILE A 74 -9.61 12.58 -16.72
CA ILE A 74 -9.61 13.86 -15.99
C ILE A 74 -8.30 14.01 -15.20
N VAL A 75 -7.84 12.94 -14.53
CA VAL A 75 -6.56 12.97 -13.81
C VAL A 75 -5.39 13.30 -14.74
N ARG A 76 -5.32 12.70 -15.94
CA ARG A 76 -4.28 13.03 -16.94
C ARG A 76 -4.34 14.49 -17.38
N GLN A 77 -5.53 15.03 -17.66
CA GLN A 77 -5.71 16.45 -18.00
C GLN A 77 -5.19 17.38 -16.90
N ILE A 78 -5.49 17.07 -15.63
CA ILE A 78 -4.96 17.83 -14.49
C ILE A 78 -3.44 17.68 -14.41
N LEU A 79 -2.91 16.47 -14.56
CA LEU A 79 -1.48 16.21 -14.53
C LEU A 79 -0.73 16.93 -15.66
N ASP A 80 -1.35 17.22 -16.79
CA ASP A 80 -0.76 18.00 -17.89
C ASP A 80 -0.66 19.50 -17.62
N THR A 81 -1.35 20.01 -16.59
CA THR A 81 -1.21 21.41 -16.15
C THR A 81 0.17 21.68 -15.54
N SER A 82 0.50 22.98 -15.38
CA SER A 82 1.75 23.41 -14.76
C SER A 82 1.83 23.09 -13.27
N GLU A 83 0.73 23.20 -12.54
CA GLU A 83 0.65 22.96 -11.09
C GLU A 83 -0.47 21.95 -10.76
N PRO A 84 -0.28 20.65 -11.07
CA PRO A 84 -1.32 19.64 -10.83
C PRO A 84 -1.62 19.44 -9.34
N LEU A 85 -0.61 19.60 -8.48
CA LEU A 85 -0.77 19.36 -7.04
C LEU A 85 -1.77 20.33 -6.41
N SER A 86 -1.82 21.60 -6.82
CA SER A 86 -2.77 22.56 -6.22
C SER A 86 -4.22 22.14 -6.51
N TYR A 87 -4.52 21.71 -7.74
CA TYR A 87 -5.83 21.18 -8.10
C TYR A 87 -6.24 20.02 -7.20
N PHE A 88 -5.36 19.03 -7.03
CA PHE A 88 -5.68 17.89 -6.18
C PHE A 88 -5.79 18.27 -4.70
N LEU A 89 -5.03 19.26 -4.23
CA LEU A 89 -5.15 19.72 -2.85
C LEU A 89 -6.47 20.44 -2.57
N ASP A 90 -7.24 20.89 -3.56
CA ASP A 90 -8.48 21.64 -3.33
C ASP A 90 -9.75 20.78 -3.47
N ILE A 91 -9.61 19.48 -3.75
CA ILE A 91 -10.74 18.55 -3.84
C ILE A 91 -11.40 18.29 -2.49
N ASP A 92 -12.66 17.87 -2.54
CA ASP A 92 -13.38 17.38 -1.36
C ASP A 92 -12.63 16.19 -0.72
N THR A 93 -12.42 16.30 0.59
CA THR A 93 -11.81 15.26 1.43
C THR A 93 -12.45 13.89 1.27
N PHE A 94 -13.77 13.83 1.04
CA PHE A 94 -14.50 12.57 0.84
C PHE A 94 -14.00 11.79 -0.38
N TRP A 95 -13.70 12.48 -1.48
CA TRP A 95 -13.21 11.85 -2.71
C TRP A 95 -11.70 11.62 -2.72
N THR A 96 -10.97 12.19 -1.77
CA THR A 96 -9.50 12.14 -1.75
C THR A 96 -8.94 10.72 -1.82
N PRO A 97 -9.39 9.73 -1.02
CA PRO A 97 -8.86 8.37 -1.13
C PRO A 97 -9.12 7.75 -2.52
N GLY A 98 -10.28 8.04 -3.13
CA GLY A 98 -10.61 7.58 -4.47
C GLY A 98 -9.71 8.20 -5.54
N VAL A 99 -9.46 9.51 -5.46
CA VAL A 99 -8.54 10.20 -6.36
C VAL A 99 -7.10 9.71 -6.18
N MET A 100 -6.68 9.41 -4.95
CA MET A 100 -5.38 8.78 -4.70
C MET A 100 -5.27 7.39 -5.34
N GLU A 101 -6.36 6.61 -5.39
CA GLU A 101 -6.37 5.33 -6.11
C GLU A 101 -6.22 5.52 -7.62
N LEU A 102 -6.88 6.52 -8.22
CA LEU A 102 -6.72 6.84 -9.64
C LEU A 102 -5.28 7.26 -9.96
N LEU A 103 -4.69 8.12 -9.13
CA LEU A 103 -3.27 8.52 -9.26
C LEU A 103 -2.33 7.32 -9.10
N GLN A 104 -2.60 6.44 -8.14
CA GLN A 104 -1.83 5.22 -7.92
C GLN A 104 -1.93 4.27 -9.12
N PHE A 105 -3.11 4.16 -9.72
CA PHE A 105 -3.31 3.34 -10.91
C PHE A 105 -2.49 3.85 -12.11
N LEU A 106 -2.33 5.17 -12.23
CA LEU A 106 -1.45 5.80 -13.23
C LEU A 106 0.03 5.78 -12.85
N ASP A 107 0.40 5.46 -11.61
CA ASP A 107 1.79 5.37 -11.17
C ASP A 107 2.46 4.03 -11.51
N ARG A 108 1.87 3.22 -12.41
CA ARG A 108 2.41 1.88 -12.70
C ARG A 108 3.78 1.98 -13.37
N PRO A 109 4.77 1.17 -12.96
CA PRO A 109 6.10 1.13 -13.57
C PRO A 109 6.03 0.46 -14.95
N THR A 110 5.48 1.16 -15.93
CA THR A 110 5.69 0.87 -17.34
C THR A 110 6.79 1.80 -17.85
N ALA A 111 7.69 1.30 -18.70
CA ALA A 111 8.89 2.02 -19.15
C ALA A 111 8.61 3.33 -19.94
N LYS A 112 7.34 3.73 -20.08
CA LYS A 112 6.88 4.90 -20.84
C LYS A 112 6.01 5.88 -20.04
N ASP A 113 5.79 5.66 -18.74
CA ASP A 113 4.84 6.50 -18.02
C ASP A 113 5.40 7.88 -17.64
N VAL A 114 5.03 8.89 -18.42
CA VAL A 114 5.41 10.31 -18.25
C VAL A 114 4.84 10.89 -16.94
N TYR A 115 3.80 10.28 -16.38
CA TYR A 115 3.08 10.83 -15.23
C TYR A 115 3.61 10.36 -13.88
N ARG A 116 4.37 9.26 -13.81
CA ARG A 116 4.90 8.65 -12.58
C ARG A 116 5.38 9.67 -11.54
N ARG A 117 6.29 10.58 -11.93
CA ARG A 117 6.82 11.61 -11.02
C ARG A 117 5.74 12.57 -10.51
N LYS A 118 4.81 12.98 -11.39
CA LYS A 118 3.70 13.89 -11.04
C LYS A 118 2.70 13.16 -10.13
N CYS A 119 2.32 11.92 -10.43
CA CYS A 119 1.47 11.09 -9.59
C CYS A 119 2.05 10.94 -8.18
N MET A 120 3.32 10.53 -8.07
CA MET A 120 4.00 10.39 -6.78
C MET A 120 4.07 11.69 -5.98
N ARG A 121 4.28 12.84 -6.65
CA ARG A 121 4.22 14.16 -6.00
C ARG A 121 2.81 14.45 -5.47
N CYS A 122 1.77 14.18 -6.27
CA CYS A 122 0.38 14.44 -5.90
C CYS A 122 -0.08 13.53 -4.76
N ILE A 123 0.16 12.22 -4.84
CA ILE A 123 -0.17 11.24 -3.80
C ILE A 123 0.46 11.62 -2.46
N ARG A 124 1.76 11.97 -2.44
CA ARG A 124 2.45 12.41 -1.21
C ARG A 124 1.90 13.74 -0.67
N GLY A 125 1.50 14.66 -1.55
CA GLY A 125 0.90 15.92 -1.13
C GLY A 125 -0.48 15.71 -0.49
N LEU A 126 -1.30 14.85 -1.08
CA LEU A 126 -2.61 14.46 -0.54
C LEU A 126 -2.49 13.75 0.80
N GLU A 127 -1.60 12.77 0.94
CA GLU A 127 -1.35 12.09 2.22
C GLU A 127 -0.89 13.08 3.30
N ARG A 128 -0.02 14.04 2.95
CA ARG A 128 0.45 15.05 3.90
C ARG A 128 -0.66 15.99 4.37
N LYS A 129 -1.58 16.40 3.48
CA LYS A 129 -2.67 17.33 3.81
C LYS A 129 -3.84 16.64 4.50
N TYR A 130 -4.19 15.43 4.06
CA TYR A 130 -5.44 14.76 4.43
C TYR A 130 -5.25 13.49 5.26
N HIS A 131 -4.01 13.01 5.42
CA HIS A 131 -3.66 11.85 6.25
C HIS A 131 -4.32 10.52 5.84
N VAL A 132 -4.76 10.44 4.59
CA VAL A 132 -5.41 9.27 3.99
C VAL A 132 -4.48 8.52 3.04
N LEU A 133 -4.85 7.28 2.71
CA LEU A 133 -4.15 6.40 1.78
C LEU A 133 -5.12 5.87 0.71
N PRO A 134 -4.63 5.38 -0.45
CA PRO A 134 -5.46 4.70 -1.43
C PRO A 134 -6.18 3.48 -0.80
N PRO A 135 -7.50 3.33 -1.02
CA PRO A 135 -8.28 2.23 -0.44
C PRO A 135 -7.72 0.83 -0.73
N SER A 136 -7.08 0.61 -1.89
CA SER A 136 -6.53 -0.71 -2.23
C SER A 136 -5.32 -1.14 -1.39
N LEU A 137 -4.78 -0.24 -0.55
CA LEU A 137 -3.74 -0.59 0.42
C LEU A 137 -4.32 -1.27 1.66
N PHE A 138 -5.58 -1.05 2.01
CA PHE A 138 -6.17 -1.56 3.25
C PHE A 138 -6.55 -3.04 3.08
N LEU A 139 -5.80 -3.91 3.77
CA LEU A 139 -6.09 -5.34 3.81
C LEU A 139 -7.16 -5.62 4.86
N LYS A 140 -8.28 -6.19 4.41
CA LYS A 140 -9.33 -6.72 5.27
C LYS A 140 -8.96 -8.15 5.73
N HIS A 141 -9.52 -8.60 6.85
CA HIS A 141 -9.35 -9.97 7.37
C HIS A 141 -7.92 -10.40 7.70
N VAL A 142 -7.03 -9.45 8.01
CA VAL A 142 -5.76 -9.78 8.65
C VAL A 142 -6.05 -10.16 10.10
N VAL A 143 -5.44 -11.24 10.57
CA VAL A 143 -5.54 -11.69 11.97
C VAL A 143 -4.14 -11.69 12.57
N ARG A 144 -4.04 -11.23 13.81
CA ARG A 144 -2.79 -11.24 14.59
C ARG A 144 -2.68 -12.55 15.36
N ASP A 145 -1.50 -13.15 15.36
CA ASP A 145 -1.19 -14.32 16.16
C ASP A 145 -0.69 -13.90 17.55
N GLY A 146 -1.15 -14.58 18.60
CA GLY A 146 -0.67 -14.38 19.96
C GLY A 146 -1.06 -13.06 20.63
N SER A 147 -0.58 -12.90 21.86
CA SER A 147 -0.81 -11.72 22.71
C SER A 147 0.35 -10.73 22.71
N ASP A 148 1.55 -11.15 22.28
CA ASP A 148 2.80 -10.42 22.45
C ASP A 148 3.58 -10.26 21.13
N ALA A 149 4.34 -9.18 21.02
CA ALA A 149 5.23 -8.93 19.89
C ALA A 149 6.38 -9.95 19.90
N LEU A 150 6.77 -10.43 18.72
CA LEU A 150 7.88 -11.38 18.57
C LEU A 150 9.26 -10.71 18.66
N SER A 151 9.35 -9.50 18.12
CA SER A 151 10.56 -8.69 18.21
C SER A 151 10.21 -7.21 18.10
N GLY A 152 11.17 -6.34 18.35
CA GLY A 152 10.99 -4.91 18.19
C GLY A 152 12.30 -4.23 17.83
N GLY A 153 12.24 -3.29 16.89
CA GLY A 153 13.31 -2.35 16.63
C GLY A 153 13.21 -1.12 17.55
N GLY A 154 13.91 -0.04 17.17
CA GLY A 154 13.80 1.25 17.88
C GLY A 154 12.43 1.91 17.73
N PHE A 155 11.77 1.73 16.58
CA PHE A 155 10.59 2.50 16.17
C PHE A 155 9.32 1.68 15.97
N ALA A 156 9.42 0.35 15.94
CA ALA A 156 8.32 -0.53 15.62
C ALA A 156 8.41 -1.87 16.34
N ASP A 157 7.24 -2.44 16.62
CA ASP A 157 7.07 -3.80 17.11
C ASP A 157 6.67 -4.71 15.95
N ILE A 158 7.21 -5.93 15.94
CA ILE A 158 6.97 -6.93 14.89
C ILE A 158 6.10 -8.04 15.47
N TRP A 159 4.97 -8.25 14.82
CA TRP A 159 4.00 -9.29 15.14
C TRP A 159 3.89 -10.28 13.98
N LYS A 160 3.52 -11.51 14.31
CA LYS A 160 3.14 -12.53 13.33
C LYS A 160 1.63 -12.56 13.20
N GLY A 161 1.14 -12.94 12.03
CA GLY A 161 -0.27 -13.04 11.77
C GLY A 161 -0.59 -13.86 10.53
N ARG A 162 -1.86 -13.83 10.15
CA ARG A 162 -2.42 -14.60 9.04
C ARG A 162 -3.21 -13.69 8.11
N PHE A 163 -3.01 -13.88 6.81
CA PHE A 163 -3.80 -13.25 5.75
C PHE A 163 -3.94 -14.24 4.58
N CYS A 164 -5.17 -14.54 4.17
CA CYS A 164 -5.47 -15.52 3.12
C CYS A 164 -4.71 -16.87 3.29
N ASN A 165 -4.74 -17.43 4.51
CA ASN A 165 -4.01 -18.64 4.91
C ASN A 165 -2.49 -18.60 4.80
N LYS A 166 -1.90 -17.44 4.49
CA LYS A 166 -0.46 -17.22 4.49
C LYS A 166 -0.03 -16.53 5.77
N THR A 167 1.13 -16.91 6.25
CA THR A 167 1.78 -16.26 7.38
C THR A 167 2.32 -14.89 6.96
N VAL A 168 2.02 -13.85 7.73
CA VAL A 168 2.44 -12.48 7.45
C VAL A 168 3.16 -11.85 8.63
N CYS A 169 4.02 -10.88 8.32
CA CYS A 169 4.61 -9.96 9.25
C CYS A 169 3.70 -8.73 9.39
N ILE A 170 3.45 -8.30 10.62
CA ILE A 170 2.69 -7.10 10.95
C ILE A 170 3.65 -6.17 11.70
N LYS A 171 4.11 -5.10 11.03
CA LYS A 171 4.97 -4.07 11.61
C LYS A 171 4.10 -2.94 12.16
N VAL A 172 4.21 -2.67 13.45
CA VAL A 172 3.34 -1.76 14.20
C VAL A 172 4.16 -0.61 14.76
N PRO A 173 3.74 0.66 14.62
CA PRO A 173 4.45 1.79 15.22
C PRO A 173 4.41 1.68 16.74
N ARG A 174 5.56 1.91 17.39
CA ARG A 174 5.61 2.00 18.85
C ARG A 174 5.14 3.39 19.27
N MET A 175 3.93 3.46 19.81
CA MET A 175 3.36 4.69 20.36
C MET A 175 3.25 4.57 21.87
N PHE A 176 3.91 5.47 22.59
CA PHE A 176 3.81 5.57 24.05
C PHE A 176 2.69 6.53 24.43
N THR A 177 1.94 6.20 25.48
CA THR A 177 0.87 7.06 26.00
C THR A 177 1.40 8.42 26.43
N ALA A 178 2.61 8.45 27.02
CA ALA A 178 3.32 9.64 27.46
C ALA A 178 3.83 10.54 26.31
N SER A 179 3.88 10.06 25.06
CA SER A 179 4.28 10.87 23.93
C SER A 179 3.23 11.94 23.62
N ASP A 180 3.69 13.15 23.28
CA ASP A 180 2.82 14.24 22.84
C ASP A 180 2.15 13.93 21.48
N GLN A 181 1.11 14.69 21.15
CA GLN A 181 0.36 14.48 19.92
C GLN A 181 1.24 14.67 18.68
N LYS A 182 2.15 15.67 18.70
CA LYS A 182 3.07 15.95 17.61
C LYS A 182 3.96 14.75 17.28
N THR A 183 4.50 14.06 18.29
CA THR A 183 5.31 12.85 18.10
C THR A 183 4.47 11.73 17.48
N LYS A 184 3.24 11.53 17.96
CA LYS A 184 2.31 10.53 17.40
C LYS A 184 2.01 10.83 15.93
N ASP A 185 1.77 12.09 15.58
CA ASP A 185 1.47 12.51 14.21
C ASP A 185 2.67 12.30 13.28
N VAL A 186 3.88 12.61 13.75
CA VAL A 186 5.13 12.34 13.01
C VAL A 186 5.33 10.85 12.78
N THR A 187 5.08 10.01 13.80
CA THR A 187 5.17 8.55 13.65
C THR A 187 4.13 8.01 12.67
N ALA A 188 2.88 8.47 12.76
CA ALA A 188 1.82 8.06 11.85
C ALA A 188 2.12 8.49 10.39
N PHE A 189 2.62 9.70 10.20
CA PHE A 189 3.08 10.20 8.90
C PHE A 189 4.22 9.34 8.34
N ALA A 190 5.22 9.00 9.14
CA ALA A 190 6.32 8.15 8.70
C ALA A 190 5.84 6.78 8.20
N PHE A 191 4.87 6.17 8.90
CA PHE A 191 4.29 4.88 8.49
C PHE A 191 3.45 4.97 7.21
N ARG A 192 2.62 6.01 7.06
CA ARG A 192 1.87 6.24 5.80
C ARG A 192 2.83 6.51 4.63
N HIS A 193 3.87 7.29 4.87
CA HIS A 193 4.89 7.58 3.88
C HIS A 193 5.64 6.31 3.46
N GLU A 194 6.02 5.46 4.43
CA GLU A 194 6.65 4.16 4.17
C GLU A 194 5.73 3.26 3.33
N ALA A 195 4.43 3.17 3.64
CA ALA A 195 3.47 2.39 2.86
C ALA A 195 3.42 2.83 1.39
N LEU A 196 3.35 4.15 1.13
CA LEU A 196 3.31 4.70 -0.23
C LEU A 196 4.61 4.47 -0.99
N LEU A 197 5.76 4.59 -0.32
CA LEU A 197 7.06 4.30 -0.93
C LEU A 197 7.26 2.83 -1.23
N TRP A 198 6.80 1.95 -0.34
CA TRP A 198 7.06 0.53 -0.43
C TRP A 198 6.15 -0.14 -1.47
N ARG A 199 4.89 0.32 -1.61
CA ARG A 199 3.93 -0.21 -2.59
C ARG A 199 4.43 -0.20 -4.03
N GLN A 200 5.18 0.83 -4.41
CA GLN A 200 5.71 1.00 -5.77
C GLN A 200 6.95 0.12 -6.07
N LEU A 201 7.46 -0.60 -5.07
CA LEU A 201 8.66 -1.43 -5.22
C LEU A 201 8.29 -2.84 -5.68
N ASN A 202 8.94 -3.30 -6.74
CA ASN A 202 8.78 -4.64 -7.26
C ASN A 202 10.13 -5.14 -7.79
N HIS A 203 10.83 -5.90 -6.95
CA HIS A 203 12.13 -6.47 -7.27
C HIS A 203 12.38 -7.71 -6.38
N PRO A 204 13.01 -8.79 -6.89
CA PRO A 204 13.23 -10.02 -6.11
C PRO A 204 14.02 -9.81 -4.81
N ASN A 205 14.96 -8.86 -4.79
CA ASN A 205 15.75 -8.52 -3.60
C ASN A 205 15.18 -7.35 -2.78
N VAL A 206 13.89 -7.03 -2.96
CA VAL A 206 13.16 -6.08 -2.11
C VAL A 206 11.96 -6.82 -1.54
N LEU A 207 11.82 -6.82 -0.21
CA LEU A 207 10.72 -7.52 0.46
C LEU A 207 9.37 -7.03 -0.10
N PRO A 208 8.45 -7.91 -0.51
CA PRO A 208 7.16 -7.47 -1.02
C PRO A 208 6.31 -6.76 0.03
N PHE A 209 5.63 -5.70 -0.37
CA PHE A 209 4.61 -5.03 0.44
C PHE A 209 3.22 -5.57 0.11
N LEU A 210 2.49 -6.03 1.12
CA LEU A 210 1.13 -6.56 0.93
C LEU A 210 0.08 -5.45 1.11
N GLY A 211 0.23 -4.60 2.12
CA GLY A 211 -0.70 -3.51 2.40
C GLY A 211 -0.63 -3.01 3.84
N VAL A 212 -1.71 -2.36 4.28
CA VAL A 212 -1.86 -1.79 5.62
C VAL A 212 -3.10 -2.31 6.33
N ASN A 213 -3.15 -2.18 7.65
CA ASN A 213 -4.37 -2.37 8.44
C ASN A 213 -4.38 -1.39 9.63
N VAL A 214 -5.56 -0.92 10.04
CA VAL A 214 -5.73 0.05 11.15
C VAL A 214 -6.46 -0.51 12.38
N ASN A 215 -7.10 -1.67 12.23
CA ASN A 215 -8.08 -2.22 13.18
C ASN A 215 -7.55 -3.41 14.02
N LEU A 216 -6.32 -3.85 13.78
CA LEU A 216 -5.70 -4.97 14.50
C LEU A 216 -5.39 -4.70 15.98
N PHE A 217 -5.34 -3.44 16.40
CA PHE A 217 -4.90 -3.03 17.73
C PHE A 217 -5.84 -1.99 18.34
N THR A 218 -5.90 -1.97 19.66
CA THR A 218 -6.63 -0.96 20.43
C THR A 218 -5.64 -0.23 21.36
N PRO A 219 -5.53 1.11 21.29
CA PRO A 219 -6.16 2.01 20.32
C PRO A 219 -5.69 1.73 18.87
N ALA A 220 -6.50 2.14 17.89
CA ALA A 220 -6.23 1.92 16.46
C ALA A 220 -4.85 2.44 16.04
N ARG A 221 -4.13 1.67 15.22
CA ARG A 221 -2.78 2.00 14.73
C ARG A 221 -2.63 1.52 13.30
N LEU A 222 -2.11 2.38 12.42
CA LEU A 222 -1.74 1.97 11.07
C LEU A 222 -0.52 1.05 11.10
N CYS A 223 -0.71 -0.19 10.68
CA CYS A 223 0.30 -1.24 10.63
C CYS A 223 0.66 -1.56 9.18
N LEU A 224 1.91 -1.93 8.92
CA LEU A 224 2.39 -2.37 7.62
C LEU A 224 2.44 -3.89 7.56
N ILE A 225 2.02 -4.47 6.45
CA ILE A 225 1.88 -5.91 6.26
C ILE A 225 2.80 -6.38 5.12
N SER A 226 3.61 -7.39 5.40
CA SER A 226 4.50 -8.04 4.42
C SER A 226 4.49 -9.56 4.61
N PRO A 227 5.07 -10.35 3.69
CA PRO A 227 5.29 -11.78 3.92
C PRO A 227 6.14 -12.00 5.18
N TRP A 228 5.83 -13.06 5.92
CA TRP A 228 6.68 -13.49 7.03
C TRP A 228 7.94 -14.17 6.52
N MET A 229 9.09 -13.81 7.10
CA MET A 229 10.40 -14.32 6.71
C MET A 229 10.88 -15.28 7.80
N GLU A 230 10.73 -16.58 7.57
CA GLU A 230 10.99 -17.62 8.59
C GLU A 230 12.43 -17.63 9.11
N ASN A 231 13.36 -17.17 8.27
CA ASN A 231 14.79 -17.08 8.58
C ASN A 231 15.17 -15.80 9.37
N GLY A 232 14.20 -14.99 9.76
CA GLY A 232 14.43 -13.77 10.53
C GLY A 232 15.14 -12.70 9.71
N ASN A 233 16.04 -11.94 10.33
CA ASN A 233 16.90 -10.96 9.63
C ASN A 233 18.22 -11.59 9.16
N ILE A 234 18.99 -10.88 8.32
CA ILE A 234 20.22 -11.44 7.74
C ILE A 234 21.28 -11.80 8.79
N ILE A 235 21.31 -11.12 9.94
CA ILE A 235 22.24 -11.44 11.04
C ILE A 235 21.88 -12.80 11.63
N GLN A 236 20.60 -13.02 11.93
CA GLN A 236 20.09 -14.31 12.42
C GLN A 236 20.33 -15.42 11.39
N TYR A 237 20.05 -15.14 10.11
CA TYR A 237 20.24 -16.11 9.04
C TYR A 237 21.71 -16.55 8.90
N LEU A 238 22.65 -15.61 8.81
CA LEU A 238 24.08 -15.92 8.67
C LEU A 238 24.66 -16.58 9.93
N THR A 239 24.14 -16.25 11.11
CA THR A 239 24.52 -16.93 12.36
C THR A 239 24.11 -18.40 12.33
N ASN A 240 22.92 -18.70 11.82
CA ASN A 240 22.39 -20.07 11.72
C ASN A 240 22.96 -20.85 10.52
N HIS A 241 23.54 -20.15 9.53
CA HIS A 241 24.10 -20.74 8.32
C HIS A 241 25.54 -20.24 8.08
N PRO A 242 26.51 -20.63 8.92
CA PRO A 242 27.87 -20.10 8.86
C PRO A 242 28.63 -20.45 7.57
N GLY A 243 28.16 -21.45 6.81
CA GLY A 243 28.69 -21.82 5.50
C GLY A 243 28.02 -21.13 4.31
N HIS A 244 27.08 -20.20 4.54
CA HIS A 244 26.41 -19.47 3.47
C HIS A 244 27.39 -18.53 2.75
N ASP A 245 27.26 -18.42 1.44
CA ASP A 245 28.10 -17.53 0.64
C ASP A 245 27.77 -16.06 0.91
N LEU A 246 28.64 -15.40 1.65
CA LEU A 246 28.52 -13.98 1.99
C LEU A 246 28.55 -13.09 0.74
N LEU A 247 29.29 -13.47 -0.31
CA LEU A 247 29.34 -12.69 -1.55
C LEU A 247 28.01 -12.73 -2.27
N CYS A 248 27.33 -13.88 -2.26
CA CYS A 248 25.97 -14.01 -2.79
C CYS A 248 25.01 -13.06 -2.04
N THR A 249 25.01 -13.07 -0.70
CA THR A 249 24.21 -12.14 0.11
C THR A 249 24.48 -10.67 -0.23
N ILE A 250 25.75 -10.28 -0.34
CA ILE A 250 26.13 -8.89 -0.68
C ILE A 250 25.65 -8.53 -2.09
N SER A 251 25.74 -9.46 -3.05
CA SER A 251 25.27 -9.27 -4.42
C SER A 251 23.76 -9.01 -4.47
N GLU A 252 22.97 -9.78 -3.71
CA GLU A 252 21.52 -9.60 -3.61
C GLU A 252 21.14 -8.25 -2.98
N ILE A 253 21.82 -7.84 -1.91
CA ILE A 253 21.63 -6.52 -1.30
C ILE A 253 21.96 -5.42 -2.31
N ALA A 254 23.10 -5.54 -3.01
CA ALA A 254 23.51 -4.57 -4.01
C ALA A 254 22.52 -4.49 -5.17
N ALA A 255 21.96 -5.61 -5.61
CA ALA A 255 20.93 -5.65 -6.66
C ALA A 255 19.66 -4.91 -6.22
N GLY A 256 19.19 -5.12 -4.98
CA GLY A 256 18.06 -4.40 -4.41
C GLY A 256 18.31 -2.89 -4.33
N LEU A 257 19.50 -2.46 -3.87
CA LEU A 257 19.86 -1.04 -3.80
C LEU A 257 20.00 -0.41 -5.19
N ASN A 258 20.62 -1.12 -6.13
CA ASN A 258 20.73 -0.68 -7.51
C ASN A 258 19.34 -0.46 -8.11
N TYR A 259 18.38 -1.36 -7.86
CA TYR A 259 16.99 -1.17 -8.27
C TYR A 259 16.40 0.14 -7.69
N LEU A 260 16.50 0.36 -6.37
CA LEU A 260 15.94 1.56 -5.73
C LEU A 260 16.54 2.87 -6.28
N HIS A 261 17.85 2.89 -6.52
CA HIS A 261 18.55 4.06 -7.03
C HIS A 261 18.26 4.35 -8.50
N ASN A 262 17.86 3.34 -9.29
CA ASN A 262 17.48 3.50 -10.70
C ASN A 262 15.99 3.83 -10.91
N LEU A 263 15.19 3.90 -9.84
CA LEU A 263 13.82 4.40 -9.95
C LEU A 263 13.79 5.89 -10.34
N SER A 264 12.68 6.33 -10.93
CA SER A 264 12.43 7.75 -11.22
C SER A 264 11.18 8.21 -10.47
N PRO A 265 11.30 9.04 -9.42
CA PRO A 265 12.55 9.51 -8.81
C PRO A 265 13.32 8.41 -8.05
N PRO A 266 14.65 8.54 -7.88
CA PRO A 266 15.44 7.60 -7.09
C PRO A 266 14.96 7.56 -5.64
N ILE A 267 15.05 6.38 -5.03
CA ILE A 267 14.70 6.17 -3.62
C ILE A 267 15.95 5.82 -2.84
N VAL A 268 16.22 6.58 -1.78
CA VAL A 268 17.28 6.25 -0.82
C VAL A 268 16.62 5.57 0.37
N HIS A 269 17.02 4.33 0.69
CA HIS A 269 16.44 3.57 1.80
C HIS A 269 16.67 4.25 3.17
N GLY A 270 17.83 4.88 3.36
CA GLY A 270 18.12 5.69 4.55
C GLY A 270 18.38 4.93 5.86
N ASP A 271 18.23 3.60 5.89
CA ASP A 271 18.44 2.78 7.10
C ASP A 271 18.87 1.33 6.78
N ILE A 272 19.90 1.19 5.94
CA ILE A 272 20.42 -0.13 5.54
C ILE A 272 21.30 -0.67 6.67
N ARG A 273 20.74 -1.56 7.48
CA ARG A 273 21.42 -2.29 8.56
C ARG A 273 21.05 -3.76 8.48
N GLY A 274 21.87 -4.66 9.04
CA GLY A 274 21.57 -6.10 9.03
C GLY A 274 20.20 -6.45 9.63
N VAL A 275 19.73 -5.68 10.62
CA VAL A 275 18.38 -5.85 11.19
C VAL A 275 17.24 -5.38 10.27
N SER A 276 17.53 -4.49 9.33
CA SER A 276 16.58 -3.99 8.32
C SER A 276 16.49 -4.90 7.10
N ILE A 277 17.45 -5.82 6.93
CA ILE A 277 17.49 -6.79 5.83
C ILE A 277 16.83 -8.09 6.32
N SER A 278 15.71 -8.43 5.71
CA SER A 278 15.06 -9.72 5.95
C SER A 278 15.90 -10.86 5.38
N GLY A 279 16.05 -11.94 6.14
CA GLY A 279 16.78 -13.14 5.75
C GLY A 279 16.11 -13.85 4.57
N LEU A 280 16.89 -14.50 3.72
CA LEU A 280 16.45 -15.07 2.45
C LEU A 280 15.28 -16.05 2.64
N THR A 281 14.31 -16.02 1.73
CA THR A 281 13.33 -17.11 1.59
C THR A 281 14.07 -18.39 1.22
N GLY A 282 13.71 -19.54 1.80
CA GLY A 282 14.32 -20.85 1.57
C GLY A 282 14.24 -21.43 0.14
N ASN A 283 14.14 -20.59 -0.89
CA ASN A 283 14.20 -20.98 -2.29
C ASN A 283 15.63 -20.99 -2.86
N SER A 284 16.66 -20.68 -2.06
CA SER A 284 18.06 -20.88 -2.43
C SER A 284 18.59 -22.29 -2.08
N GLN A 285 17.68 -23.24 -1.83
CA GLN A 285 18.00 -24.67 -1.92
C GLN A 285 17.19 -25.27 -3.09
N VAL A 286 17.93 -25.85 -4.05
CA VAL A 286 17.46 -26.67 -5.19
C VAL A 286 16.88 -25.83 -6.36
N ASN A 287 17.53 -25.57 -7.51
CA ASN A 287 18.69 -26.12 -8.23
C ASN A 287 19.50 -24.99 -8.88
#